data_AF-H2C5J9-F1
#
_entry.id   AF-H2C5J9-F1
#
_cell.length_a   1.000
_cell.length_b   1.000
_cell.length_c   1.000
_cell.angle_alpha   90.00
_cell.angle_beta   90.00
_cell.angle_gamma   90.00
#
_symmetry.space_group_name_H-M   'P 1'
#
loop_
_entity.id
_entity.type
_entity.pdbx_description
1 polymer ?
#
loop_
_entity_poly.entity_id
_entity_poly.type
_entity_poly.pdbx_seq_one_letter_code
_entity_poly.pdbx_strand_id
1 'polypeptide(L)' 'MQILKDNGLIDIKKVITLSGPRTVIEITDKGTEVIKKYLDVIKKF' A
#
# COMPACT_ATOMS: atom_id res chain seq x y z
N MET A 1 -8.31 -2.46 -4.51
CA MET A 1 -7.54 -1.19 -4.52
C MET A 1 -8.29 -0.05 -3.87
N GLN A 2 -9.52 0.27 -4.30
CA GLN A 2 -10.32 1.37 -3.74
C GLN A 2 -10.43 1.31 -2.20
N ILE A 3 -10.87 0.16 -1.66
CA ILE A 3 -11.01 -0.05 -0.21
C ILE A 3 -9.69 0.18 0.55
N LEU A 4 -8.55 -0.25 0.02
CA LEU A 4 -7.25 -0.06 0.68
C LEU A 4 -6.86 1.43 0.73
N LYS A 5 -7.17 2.16 -0.35
CA LYS A 5 -6.96 3.60 -0.41
C LYS A 5 -7.92 4.35 0.52
N ASP A 6 -9.21 3.99 0.51
CA ASP A 6 -10.23 4.62 1.35
C ASP A 6 -9.94 4.40 2.84
N ASN A 7 -9.31 3.28 3.19
CA ASN A 7 -8.84 3.00 4.55
C ASN A 7 -7.47 3.62 4.89
N GLY A 8 -6.85 4.34 3.94
CA GLY A 8 -5.56 5.00 4.11
C GLY A 8 -4.38 4.04 4.26
N LEU A 9 -4.49 2.82 3.73
CA LEU A 9 -3.43 1.80 3.79
C LEU A 9 -2.47 1.89 2.60
N ILE A 10 -2.95 2.43 1.47
CA ILE A 10 -2.15 2.67 0.27
C ILE A 10 -2.46 4.04 -0.31
N ASP A 11 -1.46 4.62 -0.96
CA ASP A 11 -1.62 5.77 -1.85
C ASP A 11 -1.46 5.33 -3.31
N ILE A 12 -2.23 5.98 -4.19
CA ILE A 12 -2.23 5.70 -5.62
C ILE A 12 -1.96 7.00 -6.36
N LYS A 13 -0.82 7.07 -7.06
CA LYS A 13 -0.41 8.23 -7.84
C LYS A 13 -0.13 7.86 -9.28
N LYS A 14 -0.46 8.77 -10.20
CA LYS A 14 -0.02 8.69 -11.59
C LYS A 14 1.28 9.46 -11.72
N VAL A 15 2.30 8.81 -12.24
CA VAL A 15 3.62 9.41 -12.51
C VAL A 15 3.97 9.22 -13.97
N ILE A 16 4.53 10.26 -14.56
CA ILE A 16 5.01 10.22 -15.94
C ILE A 16 6.43 9.66 -15.91
N THR A 17 6.65 8.54 -16.61
CA THR A 17 7.98 7.97 -16.80
C THR A 17 8.43 8.13 -18.25
N LEU A 18 9.71 7.88 -18.54
CA LEU A 18 10.24 7.90 -19.90
C LEU A 18 9.49 6.97 -20.87
N SER A 19 8.85 5.93 -20.36
CA SER A 19 8.06 4.96 -21.14
C SER A 19 6.55 5.28 -21.16
N GLY A 20 6.13 6.44 -20.63
CA GLY A 20 4.73 6.86 -20.56
C GLY A 20 4.16 6.94 -19.14
N PRO A 21 2.88 7.33 -18.98
CA PRO A 21 2.24 7.43 -17.68
C PRO A 21 2.10 6.05 -17.02
N ARG A 22 2.53 5.94 -15.77
CA ARG A 22 2.36 4.74 -14.94
C ARG A 22 1.61 5.06 -13.66
N THR A 23 0.85 4.06 -13.20
CA THR A 23 0.24 4.11 -11.86
C THR A 23 1.22 3.49 -10.87
N VAL A 24 1.58 4.25 -9.85
CA VAL A 24 2.40 3.79 -8.72
C VAL A 24 1.51 3.69 -7.49
N ILE A 25 1.69 2.59 -6.77
CA ILE A 25 0.97 2.30 -5.53
C ILE A 25 2.02 2.22 -4.42
N GLU A 26 1.86 3.04 -3.41
CA GLU A 26 2.75 3.09 -2.25
C GLU A 26 1.98 2.64 -1.00
N ILE A 27 2.64 1.86 -0.15
CA ILE A 27 2.09 1.49 1.15
C ILE A 27 2.34 2.66 2.09
N THR A 28 1.30 3.13 2.77
CA THR A 28 1.42 4.22 3.75
C THR A 28 2.07 3.72 5.04
N ASP A 29 2.50 4.62 5.92
CA ASP A 29 2.99 4.24 7.25
C ASP A 29 1.94 3.45 8.03
N LYS A 30 0.67 3.87 7.97
CA LYS A 30 -0.47 3.14 8.53
C LYS A 30 -0.60 1.74 7.92
N GLY A 31 -0.49 1.63 6.60
CA GLY A 31 -0.51 0.35 5.90
C GLY A 31 0.60 -0.59 6.37
N THR A 32 1.80 -0.04 6.56
CA THR A 32 2.97 -0.77 7.06
C THR A 32 2.75 -1.32 8.47
N GLU A 33 2.21 -0.51 9.38
CA GLU A 33 1.86 -0.97 10.74
C GLU A 33 0.83 -2.10 10.74
N VAL A 34 -0.19 -1.98 9.90
CA VAL A 34 -1.24 -3.00 9.78
C VAL A 34 -0.65 -4.32 9.26
N ILE A 35 0.20 -4.26 8.23
CA ILE A 35 0.87 -5.45 7.68
C ILE A 35 1.75 -6.11 8.76
N LYS A 36 2.51 -5.33 9.54
CA LYS A 36 3.31 -5.87 10.64
C LYS A 36 2.46 -6.66 11.64
N LYS A 37 1.31 -6.11 12.07
CA LYS A 37 0.39 -6.80 12.98
C LYS A 37 -0.12 -8.13 12.41
N TYR A 38 -0.47 -8.16 11.12
CA TYR A 38 -0.88 -9.40 10.46
C TYR A 38 0.26 -10.43 10.42
N LEU A 39 1.48 -10.00 10.06
CA LEU A 39 2.65 -10.88 10.03
C LEU A 39 2.99 -11.42 11.43
N ASP A 40 2.83 -10.61 12.48
CA ASP A 40 3.06 -11.04 13.86
C ASP A 40 2.04 -12.09 14.32
N VAL A 41 0.78 -11.99 13.88
CA VAL A 41 -0.23 -13.03 14.12
C VAL A 41 0.15 -14.30 13.39
N ILE A 42 0.51 -14.20 12.10
CA ILE A 42 0.89 -15.37 11.29
C ILE A 42 2.10 -16.09 11.88
N LYS A 43 3.12 -15.37 12.36
CA LYS A 43 4.32 -15.97 12.97
C LYS A 43 4.08 -16.64 14.32
N LYS A 44 2.98 -16.33 14.99
CA LYS A 44 2.59 -16.95 16.27
C LYS A 44 1.82 -18.25 16.08
N PHE A 45 1.41 -18.56 14.84
CA PHE A 45 0.88 -19.85 14.41
C PHE A 45 1.97 -20.67 13.71
#